data_AF-A0A536A2C8-F1
#
_entry.id   AF-A0A536A2C8-F1
#
_cell.length_a   1.000
_cell.length_b   1.000
_cell.length_c   1.000
_cell.angle_alpha   90.00
_cell.angle_beta   90.00
_cell.angle_gamma   90.00
#
_symmetry.space_group_name_H-M   'P 1'
#
loop_
_entity.id
_entity.type
_entity.pdbx_description
1 polymer ?
#
loop_
_entity_poly.entity_id
_entity_poly.type
_entity_poly.pdbx_seq_one_letter_code
_entity_poly.pdbx_strand_id
1 'polypeptide(L)' 'MDVVAITAANVVDLVPVTRERLADLETPVSAFAKLRALGGAFLLESVEGGERMGRYSFIGLSPRTTL' A
#
# COMPACT_ATOMS: atom_id res chain seq x y z
N MET A 1 19.76 -4.05 1.95
CA MET A 1 19.11 -2.73 2.13
C MET A 1 18.86 -2.29 0.72
N ASP A 2 17.70 -2.58 0.17
CA ASP A 2 17.50 -2.46 -1.28
C ASP A 2 16.22 -1.66 -1.48
N VAL A 3 16.43 -0.37 -1.66
CA VAL A 3 15.41 0.60 -2.07
C VAL A 3 15.60 0.74 -3.57
N VAL A 4 14.64 0.26 -4.35
CA VAL A 4 14.68 0.36 -5.81
C VAL A 4 13.84 1.56 -6.21
N ALA A 5 14.48 2.54 -6.85
CA ALA A 5 13.78 3.62 -7.55
C ALA A 5 13.55 3.15 -9.00
N ILE A 6 12.28 3.05 -9.41
CA ILE A 6 11.95 2.73 -10.81
C ILE A 6 11.80 4.07 -11.55
N THR A 7 12.75 4.40 -12.42
CA THR A 7 12.69 5.60 -13.27
C THR A 7 12.46 5.17 -14.72
N ALA A 8 11.28 5.42 -15.27
CA ALA A 8 11.13 5.46 -16.73
C ALA A 8 11.73 6.78 -17.23
N ALA A 9 12.37 6.79 -18.40
CA ALA A 9 13.22 7.86 -18.94
C ALA A 9 12.49 9.17 -19.32
N ASN A 10 11.42 9.56 -18.62
CA ASN A 10 10.69 10.82 -18.77
C ASN A 10 10.80 11.64 -17.49
N VAL A 11 10.78 12.98 -17.59
CA VAL A 11 10.67 13.86 -16.42
C VAL A 11 9.34 13.57 -15.74
N VAL A 12 9.39 13.05 -14.51
CA VAL A 12 8.21 12.75 -13.68
C VAL A 12 8.29 13.55 -12.39
N ASP A 13 7.18 14.15 -11.97
CA ASP A 13 7.10 14.93 -10.73
C ASP A 13 7.01 14.05 -9.47
N LEU A 14 6.85 12.73 -9.63
CA LEU A 14 6.72 11.77 -8.55
C LEU A 14 7.51 10.49 -8.88
N VAL A 15 8.44 10.13 -8.00
CA VAL A 15 9.21 8.88 -8.09
C VAL A 15 8.79 7.95 -6.94
N PRO A 16 8.19 6.78 -7.20
CA PRO A 16 7.87 5.83 -6.15
C PRO A 16 9.14 5.19 -5.61
N VAL A 17 9.21 5.10 -4.29
CA VAL A 17 10.30 4.45 -3.57
C VAL A 17 9.72 3.19 -2.94
N THR A 18 10.09 2.01 -3.46
CA THR A 18 9.45 0.75 -3.07
C THR A 18 10.40 -0.20 -2.37
N ARG A 19 9.82 -1.11 -1.58
CA ARG A 19 10.52 -2.24 -0.97
C ARG A 19 9.54 -3.38 -0.77
N GLU A 20 9.99 -4.59 -1.09
CA GLU A 20 9.24 -5.82 -0.84
C GLU A 20 9.60 -6.43 0.52
N ARG A 21 8.61 -7.05 1.17
CA ARG A 21 8.71 -7.66 2.50
C ARG A 21 7.95 -8.98 2.51
N LEU A 22 8.49 -9.97 3.22
CA LEU A 22 7.71 -11.17 3.57
C LEU A 22 6.59 -10.77 4.54
N ALA A 23 5.39 -11.21 4.23
CA ALA A 23 4.17 -10.88 4.96
C ALA A 23 3.23 -12.09 5.05
N ASP A 24 3.80 -13.31 5.01
CA ASP A 24 3.03 -14.56 4.92
C ASP A 24 2.11 -14.80 6.13
N LEU A 25 2.40 -14.13 7.26
CA LEU A 25 1.59 -14.16 8.49
C LEU A 25 0.63 -12.97 8.61
N GLU A 26 0.61 -12.08 7.63
CA GLU A 26 -0.27 -10.93 7.61
C GLU A 26 -1.45 -11.20 6.69
N THR A 27 -2.66 -11.01 7.20
CA THR A 27 -3.81 -10.64 6.38
C THR A 27 -3.81 -9.12 6.16
N PRO A 28 -4.45 -8.60 5.10
CA PRO A 28 -4.54 -7.14 4.89
C PRO A 28 -5.07 -6.39 6.12
N VAL A 29 -6.07 -6.95 6.82
CA VAL A 29 -6.63 -6.38 8.05
C VAL A 29 -5.61 -6.35 9.18
N SER A 30 -4.83 -7.43 9.37
CA SER A 30 -3.80 -7.46 10.43
C SER A 30 -2.64 -6.49 10.15
N ALA A 31 -2.23 -6.36 8.88
CA ALA A 31 -1.24 -5.38 8.47
C ALA A 31 -1.75 -3.95 8.69
N PHE A 32 -3.00 -3.67 8.31
CA PHE A 32 -3.62 -2.36 8.55
C PHE A 32 -3.70 -2.03 10.04
N ALA A 33 -4.12 -2.97 10.87
CA ALA A 33 -4.21 -2.77 12.32
C ALA A 33 -2.86 -2.39 12.95
N LYS A 34 -1.75 -2.96 12.47
CA LYS A 34 -0.39 -2.62 12.89
C LYS A 34 0.06 -1.24 12.40
N LEU A 35 -0.36 -0.84 11.21
CA LEU A 35 0.14 0.38 10.55
C LEU A 35 -0.70 1.63 10.81
N ARG A 36 -1.99 1.50 11.12
CA ARG A 36 -2.94 2.62 11.23
C ARG A 36 -2.57 3.68 12.27
N ALA A 37 -1.71 3.34 13.24
CA ALA A 37 -1.27 4.26 14.30
C ALA A 37 -0.55 5.51 13.75
N LEU A 38 -0.08 5.47 12.50
CA LEU A 38 0.55 6.61 11.83
C LEU A 38 -0.45 7.74 11.45
N GLY A 39 -1.76 7.53 11.62
CA GLY A 39 -2.80 8.53 11.37
C GLY A 39 -3.15 8.68 9.88
N GLY A 40 -4.34 9.22 9.59
CA GLY A 40 -4.83 9.38 8.21
C GLY A 40 -4.78 8.07 7.40
N ALA A 41 -5.29 6.98 8.00
CA ALA A 41 -5.10 5.64 7.49
C ALA A 41 -6.37 5.10 6.80
N PHE A 42 -6.20 4.36 5.71
CA PHE A 42 -7.29 3.65 5.05
C PHE A 42 -6.82 2.28 4.53
N LEU A 43 -7.75 1.34 4.43
CA LEU A 43 -7.58 0.02 3.82
C LEU A 43 -8.60 -0.10 2.68
N LEU A 44 -8.13 -0.41 1.48
CA LEU A 44 -8.97 -0.72 0.33
C LEU A 44 -8.80 -2.19 -0.02
N GLU A 45 -9.92 -2.91 -0.07
CA GLU A 45 -9.99 -4.31 -0.50
C GLU A 45 -10.96 -4.42 -1.67
N SER A 46 -10.59 -5.22 -2.67
CA SER A 46 -11.47 -5.51 -3.81
C SER A 46 -12.20 -6.82 -3.57
N VAL A 47 -13.50 -6.86 -3.88
CA VAL A 47 -14.32 -8.06 -3.85
C VAL A 47 -14.94 -8.24 -5.23
N GLU A 48 -14.64 -9.36 -5.89
CA GLU A 48 -15.25 -9.75 -7.15
C GLU A 48 -16.42 -10.73 -6.89
N GLY A 49 -17.60 -10.40 -7.41
CA GLY A 49 -18.79 -11.27 -7.33
C GLY A 49 -19.31 -11.54 -5.90
N GLY A 50 -18.88 -10.75 -4.91
CA GLY A 50 -19.33 -10.87 -3.51
C GLY A 50 -18.60 -11.92 -2.67
N GLU A 51 -17.86 -12.84 -3.29
CA GLU A 51 -17.26 -13.98 -2.58
C GLU A 51 -15.74 -14.11 -2.81
N ARG A 52 -15.20 -13.52 -3.88
CA ARG A 52 -13.78 -13.64 -4.20
C ARG A 52 -13.02 -12.39 -3.80
N MET A 53 -12.12 -12.54 -2.84
CA MET A 53 -11.14 -11.50 -2.52
C MET A 53 -10.23 -11.26 -3.73
N GLY A 54 -10.04 -9.98 -4.07
CA GLY A 54 -9.08 -9.56 -5.09
C GLY A 54 -7.64 -9.94 -4.70
N ARG A 55 -6.75 -10.02 -5.69
CA ARG A 55 -5.33 -10.39 -5.46
C ARG A 55 -4.55 -9.37 -4.62
N TYR A 56 -5.04 -8.13 -4.52
CA TYR A 56 -4.33 -7.03 -3.89
C TYR A 56 -5.26 -6.25 -2.94
N SER A 57 -4.68 -5.82 -1.82
CA SER A 57 -5.23 -4.84 -0.90
C SER A 57 -4.27 -3.66 -0.80
N PHE A 58 -4.79 -2.44 -0.63
CA PHE A 58 -3.97 -1.23 -0.53
C PHE A 58 -4.15 -0.59 0.84
N ILE A 59 -3.04 -0.24 1.48
CA ILE A 59 -3.02 0.50 2.75
C ILE A 59 -2.41 1.88 2.49
N GLY A 60 -3.18 2.94 2.71
CA GLY A 60 -2.68 4.31 2.72
C GLY A 60 -2.54 4.82 4.15
N LEU A 61 -1.49 5.60 4.41
CA LEU A 61 -1.12 6.11 5.73
C LEU A 61 -0.61 7.55 5.59
N SER A 62 -0.91 8.40 6.56
CA SER A 62 -0.32 9.73 6.74
C SER A 62 -0.26 10.59 5.46
N PRO A 63 -1.39 10.83 4.75
CA PRO A 63 -1.40 11.73 3.61
C PRO A 63 -0.93 13.13 4.00
N ARG A 64 -0.19 13.79 3.11
CA ARG A 64 0.32 15.15 3.33
C ARG A 64 -0.80 16.21 3.33
N THR A 65 -1.84 15.99 2.54
CA THR A 65 -2.98 16.90 2.34
C THR A 65 -4.21 16.08 1.95
N THR A 66 -5.40 16.58 2.31
CA THR A 66 -6.71 16.16 1.81
C THR A 66 -7.37 17.34 1.09
N LEU A 67 -8.14 17.08 0.03
CA LEU A 67 -8.86 18.09 -0.76
C LEU A 67 -10.19 18.51 -0.13
#